data_AF-A0A3N5PG60-F1
#
_entry.id   AF-A0A3N5PG60-F1
#
_cell.length_a   1.000
_cell.length_b   1.000
_cell.length_c   1.000
_cell.angle_alpha   90.00
_cell.angle_beta   90.00
_cell.angle_gamma   90.00
#
_symmetry.space_group_name_H-M   'P 1'
#
loop_
_entity.id
_entity.type
_entity.pdbx_description
1 polymer ?
#
loop_
_entity_poly.entity_id
_entity_poly.type
_entity_poly.pdbx_seq_one_letter_code
_entity_poly.pdbx_strand_id
1 'polypeptide(L)'
;MTAPLATYRLQLNSELGFTAAAALAPYLRRLGVSHVYASPILKARPGSTHGYDIVEHDALNPELGDPAQFDAMIAAFSGAHLEVLLDFVPNHMGVGGADNPLWLDVLEWGADSAYAGWFDIDWEPHRGYLHDKLLVPVLGDQYGIELDAGKLELKLDEDAGELAVWAYDHHKLPICPLTYPDVLGDAHATLERLGDEFGALAQWKPQVSRRAADLKRELAAAVRGEEGVRDALAAALERVNRPDDDGVRRALDAVIEKQHWRAAHFRVAGDDINYRRFFNINDLAGLRIELPEVFEHVHRFVLELVGNGVVSGLRIDHI
;
A
#
# COMPACT_ATOMS: atom_id res chain seq x y z
N MET A 1 -17.06 25.73 -17.77
CA MET A 1 -16.98 24.40 -18.38
C MET A 1 -17.91 24.36 -19.57
N THR A 2 -17.42 23.98 -20.74
CA THR A 2 -18.28 23.72 -21.90
C THR A 2 -18.83 22.30 -21.80
N ALA A 3 -20.07 22.07 -22.23
CA ALA A 3 -20.60 20.71 -22.25
C ALA A 3 -19.83 19.87 -23.28
N PRO A 4 -19.42 18.63 -22.96
CA PRO A 4 -18.72 17.79 -23.92
C PRO A 4 -19.63 17.49 -25.12
N LEU A 5 -19.10 17.72 -26.34
CA LEU A 5 -19.78 17.38 -27.60
C LEU A 5 -19.48 15.95 -28.03
N ALA A 6 -18.22 15.54 -27.91
CA ALA A 6 -17.74 14.18 -28.19
C ALA A 6 -16.52 13.87 -27.32
N THR A 7 -16.56 12.73 -26.63
CA THR A 7 -15.46 12.24 -25.80
C THR A 7 -14.68 11.14 -26.52
N TYR A 8 -13.37 11.07 -26.30
CA TYR A 8 -12.53 9.97 -26.77
C TYR A 8 -11.76 9.36 -25.60
N ARG A 9 -11.98 8.07 -25.33
CA ARG A 9 -11.34 7.38 -24.21
C ARG A 9 -9.89 7.02 -24.53
N LEU A 10 -8.95 7.49 -23.70
CA LEU A 10 -7.56 7.06 -23.71
C LEU A 10 -7.29 6.15 -22.51
N GLN A 11 -6.78 4.96 -22.78
CA GLN A 11 -6.30 4.01 -21.78
C GLN A 11 -4.80 4.26 -21.55
N LEU A 12 -4.48 5.09 -20.57
CA LEU A 12 -3.12 5.42 -20.21
C LEU A 12 -2.50 4.27 -19.40
N ASN A 13 -1.26 3.94 -19.75
CA ASN A 13 -0.40 2.96 -19.08
C ASN A 13 1.06 3.20 -19.53
N SER A 14 1.99 2.33 -19.16
CA SER A 14 3.41 2.47 -19.51
C SER A 14 3.69 2.46 -21.02
N GLU A 15 2.80 1.89 -21.86
CA GLU A 15 2.93 1.92 -23.33
C GLU A 15 2.32 3.19 -23.94
N LEU A 16 1.26 3.73 -23.34
CA LEU A 16 0.59 4.98 -23.73
C LEU A 16 0.65 6.01 -22.58
N GLY A 17 1.87 6.46 -22.27
CA GLY A 17 2.10 7.52 -21.27
C GLY A 17 1.75 8.93 -21.79
N PHE A 18 2.00 9.94 -20.96
CA PHE A 18 1.64 11.35 -21.22
C PHE A 18 2.23 11.89 -22.52
N THR A 19 3.50 11.60 -22.82
CA THR A 19 4.14 12.05 -24.07
C THR A 19 3.48 11.44 -25.31
N ALA A 20 3.14 10.15 -25.27
CA ALA A 20 2.48 9.47 -26.38
C ALA A 20 1.04 9.98 -26.54
N ALA A 21 0.32 10.19 -25.43
CA ALA A 21 -1.02 10.78 -25.44
C ALA A 21 -1.01 12.21 -26.00
N ALA A 22 -0.03 13.04 -25.65
CA ALA A 22 0.14 14.39 -26.17
C ALA A 22 0.25 14.40 -27.72
N ALA A 23 0.98 13.44 -28.28
CA ALA A 23 1.16 13.32 -29.73
C ALA A 23 -0.14 13.01 -30.50
N LEU A 24 -1.18 12.53 -29.81
CA LEU A 24 -2.50 12.26 -30.42
C LEU A 24 -3.35 13.52 -30.57
N ALA A 25 -3.01 14.64 -29.92
CA ALA A 25 -3.84 15.85 -29.91
C ALA A 25 -4.23 16.35 -31.31
N PRO A 26 -3.31 16.45 -32.30
CA PRO A 26 -3.68 16.90 -33.65
C PRO A 26 -4.62 15.93 -34.37
N TYR A 27 -4.48 14.63 -34.12
CA TYR A 27 -5.36 13.61 -34.69
C TYR A 27 -6.77 13.70 -34.10
N LEU A 28 -6.88 13.75 -32.78
CA LEU A 28 -8.17 13.82 -32.07
C LEU A 28 -8.93 15.10 -32.45
N ARG A 29 -8.23 16.23 -32.61
CA ARG A 29 -8.83 17.46 -33.12
C ARG A 29 -9.37 17.30 -34.54
N ARG A 30 -8.62 16.69 -35.47
CA ARG A 30 -9.12 16.42 -36.84
C ARG A 30 -10.31 15.46 -36.85
N LEU A 31 -10.36 14.52 -35.91
CA LEU A 31 -11.49 13.60 -35.75
C LEU A 31 -12.77 14.32 -35.27
N GLY A 32 -12.65 15.53 -34.70
CA GLY A 32 -13.78 16.30 -34.19
C GLY A 32 -14.10 16.05 -32.71
N VAL A 33 -13.17 15.44 -31.97
CA VAL A 33 -13.28 15.23 -30.52
C VAL A 33 -13.25 16.59 -29.82
N SER A 34 -14.10 16.77 -28.80
CA SER A 34 -14.06 17.96 -27.94
C SER A 34 -13.33 17.71 -26.63
N HIS A 35 -13.40 16.49 -26.09
CA HIS A 35 -12.82 16.14 -24.80
C HIS A 35 -12.08 14.81 -24.87
N VAL A 36 -10.89 14.77 -24.29
CA VAL A 36 -10.19 13.52 -23.98
C VAL A 36 -10.78 12.97 -22.69
N TYR A 37 -11.31 11.75 -22.72
CA TYR A 37 -11.68 11.02 -21.52
C TYR A 37 -10.48 10.17 -21.10
N ALA A 38 -9.67 10.63 -20.16
CA ALA A 38 -8.48 9.92 -19.71
C ALA A 38 -8.84 8.86 -18.65
N SER A 39 -8.21 7.69 -18.70
CA SER A 39 -8.19 6.74 -17.58
C SER A 39 -7.52 7.34 -16.34
N PRO A 40 -7.61 6.68 -15.16
CA PRO A 40 -6.99 7.21 -13.95
C PRO A 40 -5.50 7.51 -14.14
N ILE A 41 -5.06 8.64 -13.59
CA ILE A 41 -3.68 9.14 -13.70
C ILE A 41 -2.92 9.11 -12.37
N LEU A 42 -3.61 8.81 -11.27
CA LEU A 42 -3.03 8.75 -9.95
C LEU A 42 -2.17 7.50 -9.80
N LYS A 43 -1.18 7.56 -8.92
CA LYS A 43 -0.24 6.46 -8.70
C LYS A 43 -0.99 5.19 -8.30
N ALA A 44 -0.87 4.20 -9.18
CA ALA A 44 -1.42 2.86 -9.02
C ALA A 44 -0.30 1.88 -8.69
N ARG A 45 -0.64 0.61 -8.49
CA ARG A 45 0.37 -0.44 -8.28
C ARG A 45 1.35 -0.49 -9.46
N PRO A 46 2.63 -0.82 -9.22
CA PRO A 46 3.61 -1.00 -10.29
C PRO A 46 3.13 -2.00 -11.34
N GLY A 47 3.32 -1.65 -12.62
CA GLY A 47 2.88 -2.46 -13.76
C GLY A 47 1.37 -2.45 -14.03
N SER A 48 0.59 -1.61 -13.34
CA SER A 48 -0.85 -1.50 -13.60
C SER A 48 -1.11 -1.04 -15.04
N THR A 49 -1.93 -1.81 -15.76
CA THR A 49 -2.31 -1.51 -17.14
C THR A 49 -3.57 -0.64 -17.24
N HIS A 50 -4.19 -0.31 -16.10
CA HIS A 50 -5.53 0.32 -16.07
C HIS A 50 -5.67 1.45 -15.04
N GLY A 51 -4.87 1.48 -13.97
CA GLY A 51 -4.84 2.57 -12.99
C GLY A 51 -5.98 2.62 -11.96
N TYR A 52 -6.77 1.55 -11.84
CA TYR A 52 -7.92 1.50 -10.89
C TYR A 52 -7.50 1.02 -9.49
N ASP A 53 -6.33 0.42 -9.40
CA ASP A 53 -5.65 -0.05 -8.19
C ASP A 53 -4.75 1.05 -7.61
N ILE A 54 -5.35 2.20 -7.30
CA ILE A 54 -4.66 3.39 -6.77
C ILE A 54 -4.03 3.07 -5.41
N VAL A 55 -2.77 3.45 -5.23
CA VAL A 55 -2.02 3.29 -3.98
C VAL A 55 -1.70 4.63 -3.30
N GLU A 56 -1.81 5.75 -4.02
CA GLU A 56 -1.54 7.09 -3.52
C GLU A 56 -2.36 8.12 -4.32
N HIS A 57 -3.14 8.94 -3.61
CA HIS A 57 -4.10 9.87 -4.23
C HIS A 57 -3.52 11.27 -4.54
N ASP A 58 -2.36 11.60 -3.97
CA ASP A 58 -1.68 12.88 -4.07
C ASP A 58 -0.48 12.89 -5.03
N ALA A 59 -0.29 11.80 -5.78
CA ALA A 59 0.78 11.68 -6.77
C ALA A 59 0.27 11.20 -8.13
N LEU A 60 0.87 11.72 -9.19
CA LEU A 60 0.74 11.16 -10.55
C LEU A 60 1.43 9.80 -10.60
N ASN A 61 0.91 8.90 -11.43
CA ASN A 61 1.56 7.62 -11.68
C ASN A 61 2.87 7.82 -12.46
N PRO A 62 4.03 7.48 -11.85
CA PRO A 62 5.33 7.70 -12.49
C PRO A 62 5.52 6.85 -13.76
N GLU A 63 4.78 5.75 -13.94
CA GLU A 63 4.83 4.94 -15.16
C GLU A 63 4.14 5.59 -16.36
N LEU A 64 3.28 6.60 -16.13
CA LEU A 64 2.67 7.39 -17.20
C LEU A 64 3.62 8.51 -17.69
N GLY A 65 4.59 8.89 -16.87
CA GLY A 65 5.54 9.96 -17.12
C GLY A 65 5.69 10.90 -15.92
N ASP A 66 6.68 11.79 -16.01
CA ASP A 66 6.94 12.80 -14.99
C ASP A 66 5.92 13.97 -15.04
N PRO A 67 5.88 14.85 -14.01
CA PRO A 67 4.97 15.99 -13.99
C PRO A 67 5.14 16.96 -15.18
N ALA A 68 6.35 17.11 -15.74
CA ALA A 68 6.57 17.98 -16.89
C ALA A 68 5.98 17.37 -18.18
N GLN A 69 6.01 16.04 -18.32
CA GLN A 69 5.34 15.33 -19.39
C GLN A 69 3.82 15.42 -19.27
N PHE A 70 3.28 15.38 -18.04
CA PHE A 70 1.85 15.63 -17.79
C PHE A 70 1.47 17.05 -18.22
N ASP A 71 2.21 18.07 -17.78
CA ASP A 71 1.97 19.47 -18.17
C ASP A 71 2.05 19.66 -19.69
N ALA A 72 3.02 19.02 -20.36
CA ALA A 72 3.15 19.05 -21.81
C ALA A 72 1.95 18.40 -22.52
N MET A 73 1.40 17.31 -21.98
CA MET A 73 0.18 16.68 -22.49
C MET A 73 -1.02 17.61 -22.38
N ILE A 74 -1.22 18.23 -21.22
CA ILE A 74 -2.31 19.20 -21.00
C ILE A 74 -2.16 20.40 -21.95
N ALA A 75 -0.94 20.93 -22.13
CA ALA A 75 -0.67 22.01 -23.06
C ALA A 75 -0.96 21.62 -24.52
N ALA A 76 -0.60 20.40 -24.92
CA ALA A 76 -0.88 19.88 -26.27
C ALA A 76 -2.38 19.73 -26.53
N PHE A 77 -3.14 19.21 -25.56
CA PHE A 77 -4.60 19.13 -25.65
C PHE A 77 -5.24 20.51 -25.71
N SER A 78 -4.84 21.43 -24.82
CA SER A 78 -5.32 22.81 -24.82
C SER A 78 -5.04 23.53 -26.14
N GLY A 79 -3.83 23.42 -26.68
CA GLY A 79 -3.45 23.98 -27.99
C GLY A 79 -4.23 23.38 -29.17
N ALA A 80 -4.76 22.17 -29.02
CA ALA A 80 -5.64 21.52 -29.98
C ALA A 80 -7.14 21.77 -29.71
N HIS A 81 -7.49 22.61 -28.73
CA HIS A 81 -8.86 22.86 -28.25
C HIS A 81 -9.57 21.58 -27.79
N LEU A 82 -8.85 20.72 -27.09
CA LEU A 82 -9.35 19.53 -26.40
C LEU A 82 -9.34 19.80 -24.89
N GLU A 83 -10.49 19.62 -24.24
CA GLU A 83 -10.56 19.61 -22.78
C GLU A 83 -10.36 18.18 -22.24
N VAL A 84 -10.13 18.02 -20.93
CA VAL A 84 -9.86 16.70 -20.31
C VAL A 84 -10.93 16.34 -19.29
N LEU A 85 -11.62 15.21 -19.52
CA LEU A 85 -12.46 14.53 -18.54
C LEU A 85 -11.62 13.41 -17.90
N LEU A 86 -11.41 13.46 -16.59
CA LEU A 86 -10.57 12.51 -15.88
C LEU A 86 -11.41 11.41 -15.21
N ASP A 87 -11.06 10.15 -15.44
CA ASP A 87 -11.58 9.03 -14.66
C ASP A 87 -10.99 9.02 -13.24
N PHE A 88 -11.85 8.92 -12.23
CA PHE A 88 -11.47 9.01 -10.84
C PHE A 88 -12.13 7.90 -10.01
N VAL A 89 -11.34 7.29 -9.12
CA VAL A 89 -11.71 6.10 -8.36
C VAL A 89 -11.73 6.42 -6.85
N PRO A 90 -12.87 6.83 -6.29
CA PRO A 90 -12.95 7.18 -4.87
C PRO A 90 -13.29 6.00 -3.95
N ASN A 91 -13.83 4.90 -4.49
CA ASN A 91 -14.43 3.85 -3.68
C ASN A 91 -13.40 2.94 -3.00
N HIS A 92 -12.23 2.72 -3.60
CA HIS A 92 -11.29 1.69 -3.19
C HIS A 92 -9.83 2.04 -3.52
N MET A 93 -8.90 1.33 -2.90
CA MET A 93 -7.47 1.40 -3.19
C MET A 93 -6.89 0.01 -3.51
N GLY A 94 -5.81 -0.01 -4.29
CA GLY A 94 -4.96 -1.17 -4.47
C GLY A 94 -4.31 -1.59 -3.15
N VAL A 95 -4.49 -2.86 -2.79
CA VAL A 95 -3.87 -3.49 -1.62
C VAL A 95 -3.20 -4.81 -2.02
N GLY A 96 -2.39 -5.35 -1.11
CA GLY A 96 -1.50 -6.46 -1.43
C GLY A 96 -0.25 -5.97 -2.17
N GLY A 97 0.92 -6.43 -1.73
CA GLY A 97 2.21 -5.92 -2.20
C GLY A 97 2.88 -5.06 -1.14
N ALA A 98 3.68 -4.08 -1.56
CA ALA A 98 4.43 -3.18 -0.68
C ALA A 98 4.18 -1.68 -0.99
N ASP A 99 3.22 -1.38 -1.85
CA ASP A 99 3.12 -0.07 -2.52
C ASP A 99 2.15 0.91 -1.86
N ASN A 100 1.19 0.42 -1.05
CA ASN A 100 0.17 1.24 -0.40
C ASN A 100 0.56 1.53 1.06
N PRO A 101 1.10 2.72 1.37
CA PRO A 101 1.57 3.04 2.72
C PRO A 101 0.43 3.08 3.76
N LEU A 102 -0.77 3.49 3.36
CA LEU A 102 -1.92 3.55 4.26
C LEU A 102 -2.34 2.15 4.70
N TRP A 103 -2.38 1.20 3.75
CA TRP A 103 -2.71 -0.19 4.04
C TRP A 103 -1.61 -0.88 4.86
N LEU A 104 -0.34 -0.63 4.55
CA LEU A 104 0.78 -1.17 5.32
C LEU A 104 0.78 -0.66 6.76
N ASP A 105 0.42 0.60 7.02
CA ASP A 105 0.28 1.13 8.38
C ASP A 105 -0.85 0.43 9.15
N VAL A 106 -1.98 0.13 8.48
CA VAL A 106 -3.07 -0.65 9.08
C VAL A 106 -2.64 -2.08 9.39
N LEU A 107 -1.84 -2.72 8.54
CA LEU A 107 -1.27 -4.03 8.85
C LEU A 107 -0.30 -3.95 10.05
N GLU A 108 0.48 -2.88 10.16
CA GLU A 108 1.48 -2.70 11.23
C GLU A 108 0.85 -2.41 12.60
N TRP A 109 -0.20 -1.60 12.64
CA TRP A 109 -0.79 -1.08 13.90
C TRP A 109 -2.21 -1.60 14.17
N GLY A 110 -2.82 -2.34 13.24
CA GLY A 110 -4.18 -2.84 13.39
C GLY A 110 -5.20 -1.71 13.57
N ALA A 111 -6.15 -1.92 14.48
CA ALA A 111 -7.18 -0.93 14.82
C ALA A 111 -6.62 0.37 15.45
N ASP A 112 -5.38 0.34 15.98
CA ASP A 112 -4.70 1.52 16.52
C ASP A 112 -4.07 2.40 15.42
N SER A 113 -4.07 1.97 14.14
CA SER A 113 -3.60 2.79 13.00
C SER A 113 -4.44 4.05 12.83
N ALA A 114 -3.79 5.16 12.47
CA ALA A 114 -4.48 6.40 12.11
C ALA A 114 -5.37 6.25 10.86
N TYR A 115 -5.12 5.22 10.05
CA TYR A 115 -5.82 4.92 8.81
C TYR A 115 -6.78 3.74 8.93
N ALA A 116 -6.87 3.07 10.09
CA ALA A 116 -7.78 1.93 10.29
C ALA A 116 -9.24 2.31 9.98
N GLY A 117 -9.65 3.51 10.40
CA GLY A 117 -10.99 4.04 10.15
C GLY A 117 -11.24 4.47 8.70
N TRP A 118 -10.21 4.57 7.86
CA TRP A 118 -10.35 4.99 6.46
C TRP A 118 -10.79 3.84 5.56
N PHE A 119 -10.43 2.61 5.92
CA PHE A 119 -10.88 1.41 5.24
C PHE A 119 -12.13 0.86 5.93
N ASP A 120 -12.97 0.18 5.15
CA ASP A 120 -14.17 -0.47 5.67
C ASP A 120 -13.83 -1.89 6.16
N ILE A 121 -13.30 -1.96 7.39
CA ILE A 121 -12.81 -3.18 8.05
C ILE A 121 -13.73 -3.51 9.24
N ASP A 122 -14.16 -4.77 9.30
CA ASP A 122 -14.81 -5.36 10.46
C ASP A 122 -13.74 -5.99 11.38
N TRP A 123 -13.43 -5.29 12.48
CA TRP A 123 -12.43 -5.72 13.47
C TRP A 123 -12.97 -6.73 14.49
N GLU A 124 -14.30 -6.89 14.56
CA GLU A 124 -14.98 -7.83 15.47
C GLU A 124 -15.92 -8.76 14.69
N PRO A 125 -15.42 -9.47 13.66
CA PRO A 125 -16.27 -10.36 12.87
C PRO A 125 -16.72 -11.54 13.74
N HIS A 126 -17.83 -12.19 13.39
CA HIS A 126 -18.34 -13.37 14.12
C HIS A 126 -17.31 -14.52 14.27
N ARG A 127 -16.23 -14.49 13.49
CA ARG A 127 -15.13 -15.45 13.55
C ARG A 127 -14.10 -14.99 14.57
N GLY A 128 -14.15 -15.58 15.77
CA GLY A 128 -13.29 -15.21 16.90
C GLY A 128 -11.78 -15.20 16.63
N TYR A 129 -11.28 -15.99 15.67
CA TYR A 129 -9.87 -16.00 15.28
C TYR A 129 -9.42 -14.79 14.45
N LEU A 130 -10.37 -13.93 14.04
CA LEU A 130 -10.14 -12.66 13.35
C LEU A 130 -10.44 -11.43 14.22
N HIS A 131 -10.79 -11.61 15.50
CA HIS A 131 -10.89 -10.46 16.41
C HIS A 131 -9.55 -9.74 16.46
N ASP A 132 -9.59 -8.41 16.28
CA ASP A 132 -8.42 -7.52 16.22
C ASP A 132 -7.39 -7.89 15.14
N LYS A 133 -7.78 -8.70 14.13
CA LYS A 133 -6.92 -9.10 13.02
C LYS A 133 -7.55 -8.86 11.67
N LEU A 134 -6.75 -8.38 10.73
CA LEU A 134 -7.13 -8.25 9.33
C LEU A 134 -6.74 -9.51 8.54
N LEU A 135 -7.70 -10.12 7.84
CA LEU A 135 -7.41 -11.28 6.97
C LEU A 135 -6.68 -10.82 5.70
N VAL A 136 -5.54 -11.44 5.40
CA VAL A 136 -4.73 -11.16 4.20
C VAL A 136 -4.65 -12.42 3.31
N PRO A 137 -5.56 -12.59 2.34
CA PRO A 137 -5.69 -13.82 1.57
C PRO A 137 -4.74 -13.85 0.36
N VAL A 138 -3.43 -13.88 0.60
CA VAL A 138 -2.37 -13.80 -0.44
C VAL A 138 -1.63 -15.12 -0.67
N LEU A 139 -1.87 -16.15 0.14
CA LEU A 139 -1.14 -17.41 0.07
C LEU A 139 -1.71 -18.36 -1.00
N GLY A 140 -0.84 -19.13 -1.65
CA GLY A 140 -1.16 -20.12 -2.67
C GLY A 140 -1.80 -21.40 -2.10
N ASP A 141 -1.46 -21.76 -0.87
CA ASP A 141 -2.01 -22.89 -0.11
C ASP A 141 -2.25 -22.50 1.37
N GLN A 142 -2.52 -23.48 2.23
CA GLN A 142 -2.72 -23.30 3.67
C GLN A 142 -1.47 -22.70 4.34
N TYR A 143 -1.71 -21.77 5.27
CA TYR A 143 -0.66 -21.03 5.98
C TYR A 143 0.49 -21.90 6.51
N GLY A 144 0.20 -22.98 7.25
CA GLY A 144 1.26 -23.83 7.82
C GLY A 144 2.12 -24.51 6.75
N ILE A 145 1.52 -24.94 5.63
CA ILE A 145 2.25 -25.56 4.52
C ILE A 145 3.22 -24.54 3.89
N GLU A 146 2.72 -23.34 3.61
CA GLU A 146 3.51 -22.26 3.00
C GLU A 146 4.62 -21.76 3.93
N LEU A 147 4.33 -21.67 5.24
CA LEU A 147 5.29 -21.30 6.26
C LEU A 147 6.44 -22.32 6.30
N ASP A 148 6.15 -23.60 6.48
CA ASP A 148 7.18 -24.65 6.59
C ASP A 148 7.96 -24.81 5.27
N ALA A 149 7.30 -24.62 4.13
CA ALA A 149 7.94 -24.57 2.81
C ALA A 149 8.88 -23.36 2.61
N GLY A 150 8.96 -22.43 3.56
CA GLY A 150 9.83 -21.24 3.50
C GLY A 150 9.36 -20.20 2.49
N LYS A 151 8.04 -20.13 2.24
CA LYS A 151 7.43 -19.14 1.34
C LYS A 151 7.13 -17.82 2.03
N LEU A 152 7.15 -17.82 3.37
CA LEU A 152 7.12 -16.66 4.23
C LEU A 152 8.49 -16.51 4.89
N GLU A 153 9.06 -15.31 4.83
CA GLU A 153 10.38 -15.03 5.39
C GLU A 153 10.37 -13.66 6.08
N LEU A 154 10.82 -13.60 7.32
CA LEU A 154 11.04 -12.35 8.05
C LEU A 154 12.31 -11.66 7.55
N LYS A 155 12.19 -10.40 7.14
CA LYS A 155 13.29 -9.58 6.61
C LYS A 155 13.31 -8.22 7.30
N LEU A 156 14.49 -7.61 7.28
CA LEU A 156 14.71 -6.22 7.65
C LEU A 156 14.94 -5.38 6.39
N ASP A 157 14.25 -4.26 6.30
CA ASP A 157 14.69 -3.12 5.47
C ASP A 157 15.80 -2.39 6.23
N GLU A 158 17.06 -2.60 5.84
CA GLU A 158 18.22 -1.99 6.51
C GLU A 158 18.22 -0.46 6.42
N ASP A 159 17.56 0.12 5.41
CA ASP A 159 17.53 1.56 5.21
C ASP A 159 16.51 2.25 6.11
N ALA A 160 15.33 1.62 6.26
CA ALA A 160 14.22 2.12 7.07
C ALA A 160 14.22 1.61 8.52
N GLY A 161 14.89 0.49 8.81
CA GLY A 161 14.82 -0.19 10.11
C GLY A 161 13.47 -0.89 10.33
N GLU A 162 12.84 -1.34 9.25
CA GLU A 162 11.52 -1.96 9.26
C GLU A 162 11.61 -3.49 9.18
N LEU A 163 10.94 -4.19 10.09
CA LEU A 163 10.77 -5.63 10.04
C LEU A 163 9.45 -5.96 9.35
N ALA A 164 9.49 -6.91 8.41
CA ALA A 164 8.31 -7.39 7.73
C ALA A 164 8.48 -8.86 7.34
N VAL A 165 7.39 -9.62 7.39
CA VAL A 165 7.32 -10.92 6.74
C VAL A 165 6.99 -10.70 5.27
N TRP A 166 7.75 -11.33 4.40
CA TRP A 166 7.52 -11.31 2.96
C TRP A 166 6.98 -12.66 2.51
N ALA A 167 5.80 -12.66 1.90
CA ALA A 167 5.27 -13.83 1.20
C ALA A 167 5.60 -13.73 -0.30
N TYR A 168 6.30 -14.75 -0.81
CA TYR A 168 6.75 -14.84 -2.21
C TYR A 168 7.57 -13.63 -2.71
N ASP A 169 8.32 -12.98 -1.81
CA ASP A 169 9.11 -11.76 -2.09
C ASP A 169 8.31 -10.59 -2.67
N HIS A 170 6.98 -10.65 -2.58
CA HIS A 170 6.09 -9.68 -3.20
C HIS A 170 5.14 -9.04 -2.19
N HIS A 171 4.53 -9.83 -1.30
CA HIS A 171 3.58 -9.30 -0.32
C HIS A 171 4.31 -8.95 0.97
N LYS A 172 4.42 -7.65 1.28
CA LYS A 172 5.00 -7.14 2.52
C LYS A 172 3.93 -7.18 3.62
N LEU A 173 4.24 -7.85 4.72
CA LEU A 173 3.40 -7.94 5.92
C LEU A 173 4.19 -7.37 7.11
N PRO A 174 4.02 -6.07 7.42
CA PRO A 174 4.79 -5.39 8.47
C PRO A 174 4.67 -6.06 9.84
N ILE A 175 5.76 -6.03 10.61
CA ILE A 175 5.76 -6.44 12.01
C ILE A 175 5.44 -5.23 12.89
N CYS A 176 4.50 -5.40 13.81
CA CYS A 176 4.17 -4.38 14.81
C CYS A 176 5.41 -4.02 15.63
N PRO A 177 5.81 -2.73 15.72
CA PRO A 177 6.99 -2.31 16.46
C PRO A 177 7.03 -2.73 17.92
N LEU A 178 5.86 -2.91 18.55
CA LEU A 178 5.75 -3.42 19.93
C LEU A 178 6.29 -4.86 20.09
N THR A 179 6.38 -5.61 18.98
CA THR A 179 6.81 -7.01 18.95
C THR A 179 8.24 -7.19 18.40
N TYR A 180 8.93 -6.10 18.05
CA TYR A 180 10.35 -6.14 17.68
C TYR A 180 11.26 -6.83 18.73
N PRO A 181 11.01 -6.75 20.05
CA PRO A 181 11.88 -7.41 21.03
C PRO A 181 11.96 -8.94 20.83
N ASP A 182 10.89 -9.55 20.31
CA ASP A 182 10.85 -10.99 20.00
C ASP A 182 11.83 -11.38 18.87
N VAL A 183 12.21 -10.42 18.03
CA VAL A 183 13.13 -10.61 16.90
C VAL A 183 14.54 -10.17 17.26
N LEU A 184 14.71 -8.95 17.77
CA LEU A 184 16.04 -8.34 17.97
C LEU A 184 16.92 -9.13 18.94
N GLY A 185 16.35 -9.63 20.04
CA GLY A 185 17.07 -10.39 21.07
C GLY A 185 18.18 -9.60 21.77
N ASP A 186 19.10 -10.32 22.39
CA ASP A 186 20.11 -9.83 23.34
C ASP A 186 21.57 -10.07 22.90
N ALA A 187 21.77 -10.49 21.64
CA ALA A 187 23.10 -10.86 21.13
C ALA A 187 24.07 -9.67 20.99
N HIS A 188 23.56 -8.44 21.06
CA HIS A 188 24.33 -7.20 20.97
C HIS A 188 23.70 -6.13 21.86
N ALA A 189 24.51 -5.38 22.62
CA ALA A 189 24.02 -4.40 23.60
C ALA A 189 23.09 -3.34 22.98
N THR A 190 23.38 -2.86 21.77
CA THR A 190 22.49 -1.92 21.06
C THR A 190 21.15 -2.54 20.67
N LEU A 191 21.13 -3.82 20.26
CA LEU A 191 19.89 -4.52 19.91
C LEU A 191 19.06 -4.80 21.14
N GLU A 192 19.69 -5.19 22.25
CA GLU A 192 19.05 -5.39 23.56
C GLU A 192 18.38 -4.08 24.03
N ARG A 193 19.13 -2.96 24.03
CA ARG A 193 18.58 -1.64 24.38
C ARG A 193 17.42 -1.24 23.46
N LEU A 194 17.57 -1.37 22.15
CA LEU A 194 16.50 -1.04 21.19
C LEU A 194 15.29 -1.93 21.42
N GLY A 195 15.49 -3.22 21.69
CA GLY A 195 14.44 -4.16 22.11
C GLY A 195 13.68 -3.64 23.32
N ASP A 196 14.36 -3.30 24.41
CA ASP A 196 13.71 -2.74 25.60
C ASP A 196 12.88 -1.47 25.29
N GLU A 197 13.43 -0.58 24.45
CA GLU A 197 12.74 0.65 24.06
C GLU A 197 11.52 0.40 23.15
N PHE A 198 11.59 -0.56 22.24
CA PHE A 198 10.46 -1.03 21.44
C PHE A 198 9.39 -1.66 22.33
N GLY A 199 9.77 -2.50 23.29
CA GLY A 199 8.86 -3.12 24.26
C GLY A 199 8.16 -2.11 25.17
N ALA A 200 8.80 -0.97 25.43
CA ALA A 200 8.23 0.13 26.21
C ALA A 200 7.34 1.10 25.39
N LEU A 201 7.18 0.90 24.08
CA LEU A 201 6.44 1.82 23.20
C LEU A 201 4.99 2.08 23.65
N ALA A 202 4.31 1.11 24.26
CA ALA A 202 2.94 1.29 24.74
C ALA A 202 2.80 2.44 25.76
N GLN A 203 3.88 2.80 26.47
CA GLN A 203 3.92 3.92 27.42
C GLN A 203 3.90 5.29 26.75
N TRP A 204 4.17 5.34 25.45
CA TRP A 204 4.26 6.58 24.67
C TRP A 204 2.95 6.99 24.01
N LYS A 205 1.81 6.35 24.35
CA LYS A 205 0.50 6.78 23.81
C LYS A 205 0.21 8.24 24.24
N PRO A 206 -0.27 9.12 23.33
CA PRO A 206 -0.68 8.83 21.94
C PRO A 206 0.43 8.95 20.88
N GLN A 207 1.67 9.30 21.24
CA GLN A 207 2.79 9.48 20.30
C GLN A 207 3.53 8.17 19.92
N VAL A 208 2.90 7.00 20.13
CA VAL A 208 3.52 5.68 19.95
C VAL A 208 4.10 5.48 18.55
N SER A 209 3.35 5.81 17.49
CA SER A 209 3.80 5.64 16.09
C SER A 209 4.98 6.54 15.76
N ARG A 210 5.00 7.77 16.30
CA ARG A 210 6.13 8.69 16.12
C ARG A 210 7.39 8.16 16.81
N ARG A 211 7.26 7.71 18.06
CA ARG A 211 8.40 7.13 18.80
C ARG A 211 8.91 5.85 18.14
N ALA A 212 8.00 5.00 17.63
CA ALA A 212 8.37 3.82 16.86
C ALA A 212 9.17 4.20 15.61
N ALA A 213 8.75 5.23 14.86
CA ALA A 213 9.50 5.71 13.70
C ALA A 213 10.89 6.27 14.06
N ASP A 214 11.04 6.93 15.21
CA ASP A 214 12.35 7.33 15.74
C ASP A 214 13.24 6.10 16.01
N LEU A 215 12.71 5.10 16.71
CA LEU A 215 13.45 3.86 17.01
C LEU A 215 13.83 3.06 15.77
N LYS A 216 12.95 2.99 14.76
CA LYS A 216 13.27 2.36 13.47
C LYS A 216 14.45 3.07 12.78
N ARG A 217 14.47 4.41 12.79
CA ARG A 217 15.62 5.19 12.29
C ARG A 217 16.90 4.95 13.09
N GLU A 218 16.79 4.85 14.42
CA GLU A 218 17.92 4.50 15.29
C GLU A 218 18.46 3.10 14.96
N LEU A 219 17.58 2.11 14.75
CA LEU A 219 17.95 0.75 14.33
C LEU A 219 18.66 0.77 12.97
N ALA A 220 18.10 1.47 11.98
CA ALA A 220 18.73 1.62 10.65
C ALA A 220 20.12 2.28 10.73
N ALA A 221 20.26 3.31 11.58
CA ALA A 221 21.55 3.96 11.81
C ALA A 221 22.56 3.02 12.49
N ALA A 222 22.14 2.23 13.47
CA ALA A 222 22.98 1.26 14.15
C ALA A 222 23.47 0.17 13.18
N VAL A 223 22.58 -0.37 12.34
CA VAL A 223 22.92 -1.38 11.33
C VAL A 223 23.98 -0.87 10.33
N ARG A 224 23.91 0.41 9.94
CA ARG A 224 24.89 1.02 9.02
C ARG A 224 26.20 1.45 9.67
N GLY A 225 26.16 1.86 10.94
CA GLY A 225 27.24 2.62 11.58
C GLY A 225 27.99 1.91 12.70
N GLU A 226 27.40 0.88 13.31
CA GLU A 226 27.95 0.22 14.48
C GLU A 226 28.47 -1.18 14.14
N GLU A 227 29.71 -1.47 14.56
CA GLU A 227 30.37 -2.75 14.32
C GLU A 227 29.63 -3.89 15.04
N GLY A 228 29.38 -5.00 14.34
CA GLY A 228 28.75 -6.20 14.91
C GLY A 228 27.22 -6.17 15.00
N VAL A 229 26.57 -4.99 14.93
CA VAL A 229 25.08 -4.90 14.97
C VAL A 229 24.45 -5.64 13.79
N ARG A 230 24.97 -5.41 12.57
CA ARG A 230 24.44 -6.06 11.36
C ARG A 230 24.54 -7.58 11.45
N ASP A 231 25.68 -8.11 11.87
CA ASP A 231 25.89 -9.55 11.99
C ASP A 231 25.03 -10.18 13.08
N ALA A 232 24.89 -9.51 14.24
CA ALA A 232 24.01 -9.95 15.31
C ALA A 232 22.54 -9.98 14.87
N LEU A 233 22.09 -8.97 14.11
CA LEU A 233 20.72 -8.90 13.59
C LEU A 233 20.47 -9.95 12.50
N ALA A 234 21.44 -10.17 11.60
CA ALA A 234 21.37 -11.24 10.61
C ALA A 234 21.25 -12.62 11.29
N ALA A 235 22.02 -12.88 12.36
CA ALA A 235 21.90 -14.10 13.15
C ALA A 235 20.55 -14.23 13.85
N ALA A 236 19.97 -13.12 14.34
CA ALA A 236 18.65 -13.10 14.95
C ALA A 236 17.54 -13.41 13.94
N LEU A 237 17.59 -12.82 12.74
CA LEU A 237 16.65 -13.11 11.64
C LEU A 237 16.76 -14.56 11.18
N GLU A 238 17.98 -15.08 11.00
CA GLU A 238 18.20 -16.49 10.64
C GLU A 238 17.62 -17.42 11.70
N ARG A 239 17.82 -17.13 12.99
CA ARG A 239 17.25 -17.93 14.09
C ARG A 239 15.71 -17.96 14.05
N VAL A 240 15.07 -16.84 13.73
CA VAL A 240 13.59 -16.78 13.64
C VAL A 240 13.08 -17.51 12.40
N ASN A 241 13.75 -17.32 11.25
CA ASN A 241 13.34 -17.94 10.01
C ASN A 241 13.58 -19.44 9.97
N ARG A 242 14.63 -19.95 10.62
CA ARG A 242 15.04 -21.36 10.52
C ARG A 242 13.96 -22.32 11.05
N PRO A 243 13.71 -23.46 10.36
CA PRO A 243 12.86 -24.52 10.90
C PRO A 243 13.53 -25.21 12.10
N ASP A 244 12.72 -25.75 13.01
CA ASP A 244 13.18 -26.63 14.07
C ASP A 244 13.58 -28.02 13.52
N ASP A 245 13.99 -28.92 14.43
CA ASP A 245 14.41 -30.29 14.07
C ASP A 245 13.30 -31.12 13.40
N ASP A 246 12.03 -30.76 13.61
CA ASP A 246 10.86 -31.39 12.99
C ASP A 246 10.51 -30.77 11.63
N GLY A 247 11.26 -29.74 11.19
CA GLY A 247 11.03 -29.02 9.94
C GLY A 247 10.01 -27.88 10.06
N VAL A 248 9.55 -27.56 11.27
CA VAL A 248 8.49 -26.58 11.53
C VAL A 248 9.08 -25.22 11.90
N ARG A 249 8.59 -24.13 11.31
CA ARG A 249 9.10 -22.77 11.61
C ARG A 249 8.39 -22.13 12.80
N ARG A 250 8.46 -22.77 13.97
CA ARG A 250 7.76 -22.32 15.20
C ARG A 250 8.13 -20.91 15.65
N ALA A 251 9.38 -20.50 15.50
CA ALA A 251 9.83 -19.17 15.92
C ALA A 251 9.19 -18.08 15.06
N LEU A 252 9.18 -18.26 13.74
CA LEU A 252 8.49 -17.35 12.82
C LEU A 252 6.97 -17.37 13.05
N ASP A 253 6.38 -18.55 13.27
CA ASP A 253 4.96 -18.67 13.59
C ASP A 253 4.57 -17.85 14.82
N ALA A 254 5.34 -17.96 15.91
CA ALA A 254 5.12 -17.20 17.14
C ALA A 254 5.22 -15.68 16.94
N VAL A 255 6.07 -15.21 16.02
CA VAL A 255 6.12 -13.80 15.63
C VAL A 255 4.85 -13.42 14.87
N ILE A 256 4.45 -14.22 13.87
CA ILE A 256 3.25 -13.97 13.03
C ILE A 256 1.96 -13.96 13.87
N GLU A 257 1.83 -14.86 14.84
CA GLU A 257 0.64 -14.96 15.70
C GLU A 257 0.36 -13.68 16.49
N LYS A 258 1.38 -12.88 16.80
CA LYS A 258 1.24 -11.61 17.53
C LYS A 258 0.83 -10.42 16.65
N GLN A 259 0.80 -10.59 15.33
CA GLN A 259 0.56 -9.47 14.40
C GLN A 259 -0.94 -9.16 14.25
N HIS A 260 -1.24 -7.93 13.80
CA HIS A 260 -2.61 -7.46 13.54
C HIS A 260 -3.20 -7.97 12.22
N TRP A 261 -2.50 -8.87 11.54
CA TRP A 261 -2.93 -9.49 10.31
C TRP A 261 -2.87 -11.02 10.43
N ARG A 262 -3.61 -11.69 9.54
CA ARG A 262 -3.61 -13.14 9.40
C ARG A 262 -3.47 -13.50 7.93
N ALA A 263 -2.30 -13.98 7.54
CA ALA A 263 -2.08 -14.50 6.19
C ALA A 263 -2.91 -15.79 5.97
N ALA A 264 -3.57 -15.88 4.83
CA ALA A 264 -4.45 -17.00 4.52
C ALA A 264 -4.39 -17.40 3.04
N HIS A 265 -4.82 -18.63 2.76
CA HIS A 265 -5.01 -19.14 1.41
C HIS A 265 -6.02 -18.26 0.65
N PHE A 266 -5.69 -17.84 -0.57
CA PHE A 266 -6.48 -16.87 -1.34
C PHE A 266 -7.96 -17.26 -1.52
N ARG A 267 -8.27 -18.57 -1.54
CA ARG A 267 -9.64 -19.08 -1.69
C ARG A 267 -10.53 -18.88 -0.47
N VAL A 268 -9.95 -18.68 0.71
CA VAL A 268 -10.70 -18.47 1.97
C VAL A 268 -11.36 -17.08 2.00
N ALA A 269 -10.92 -16.15 1.14
CA ALA A 269 -11.49 -14.81 1.02
C ALA A 269 -12.96 -14.77 0.59
N GLY A 270 -13.52 -15.87 0.09
CA GLY A 270 -14.95 -15.96 -0.21
C GLY A 270 -15.82 -15.89 1.05
N ASP A 271 -15.36 -16.50 2.14
CA ASP A 271 -16.18 -16.78 3.33
C ASP A 271 -15.75 -16.01 4.58
N ASP A 272 -14.48 -15.58 4.64
CA ASP A 272 -13.86 -15.09 5.88
C ASP A 272 -13.36 -13.65 5.82
N ILE A 273 -13.37 -13.02 4.65
CA ILE A 273 -12.80 -11.68 4.50
C ILE A 273 -13.56 -10.68 5.40
N ASN A 274 -12.80 -9.86 6.12
CA ASN A 274 -13.33 -8.91 7.09
C ASN A 274 -13.10 -7.45 6.67
N TYR A 275 -13.01 -7.18 5.38
CA TYR A 275 -13.03 -5.83 4.83
C TYR A 275 -13.86 -5.79 3.56
N ARG A 276 -14.52 -4.66 3.29
CA ARG A 276 -15.26 -4.47 2.04
C ARG A 276 -14.28 -4.41 0.88
N ARG A 277 -14.61 -5.15 -0.18
CA ARG A 277 -13.85 -5.16 -1.45
C ARG A 277 -14.61 -4.46 -2.56
N PHE A 278 -13.89 -4.13 -3.64
CA PHE A 278 -14.54 -3.95 -4.94
C PHE A 278 -14.91 -5.32 -5.54
N PHE A 279 -16.20 -5.62 -5.57
CA PHE A 279 -16.72 -6.96 -5.90
C PHE A 279 -16.04 -8.08 -5.09
N ASN A 280 -15.45 -9.06 -5.77
CA ASN A 280 -14.73 -10.20 -5.18
C ASN A 280 -13.22 -10.10 -5.39
N ILE A 281 -12.68 -8.91 -5.67
CA ILE A 281 -11.25 -8.69 -5.92
C ILE A 281 -10.56 -8.40 -4.58
N ASN A 282 -9.74 -9.33 -4.11
CA ASN A 282 -9.04 -9.25 -2.81
C ASN A 282 -8.08 -8.06 -2.73
N ASP A 283 -7.46 -7.71 -3.86
CA ASP A 283 -6.44 -6.67 -3.96
C ASP A 283 -7.04 -5.25 -4.06
N LEU A 284 -8.35 -5.08 -3.84
CA LEU A 284 -9.02 -3.76 -3.85
C LEU A 284 -9.82 -3.56 -2.57
N ALA A 285 -9.26 -2.84 -1.60
CA ALA A 285 -9.91 -2.55 -0.32
C ALA A 285 -10.78 -1.28 -0.41
N GLY A 286 -12.00 -1.37 0.09
CA GLY A 286 -12.98 -0.29 0.09
C GLY A 286 -12.62 0.80 1.10
N LEU A 287 -12.73 2.05 0.64
CA LEU A 287 -12.58 3.26 1.45
C LEU A 287 -13.92 3.74 1.98
N ARG A 288 -13.90 4.31 3.18
CA ARG A 288 -15.04 4.97 3.83
C ARG A 288 -15.14 6.42 3.38
N ILE A 289 -15.46 6.61 2.11
CA ILE A 289 -15.49 7.92 1.47
C ILE A 289 -16.57 8.86 2.03
N GLU A 290 -17.52 8.33 2.80
CA GLU A 290 -18.50 9.11 3.56
C GLU A 290 -17.90 9.93 4.70
N LEU A 291 -16.68 9.61 5.15
CA LEU A 291 -15.98 10.35 6.18
C LEU A 291 -15.33 11.62 5.60
N PRO A 292 -15.55 12.82 6.19
CA PRO A 292 -15.02 14.07 5.66
C PRO A 292 -13.50 14.07 5.48
N GLU A 293 -12.72 13.56 6.44
CA GLU A 293 -11.26 13.53 6.33
C GLU A 293 -10.76 12.61 5.21
N VAL A 294 -11.45 11.48 4.97
CA VAL A 294 -11.12 10.54 3.89
C VAL A 294 -11.48 11.17 2.55
N PHE A 295 -12.67 11.77 2.46
CA PHE A 295 -13.10 12.50 1.27
C PHE A 295 -12.10 13.59 0.89
N GLU A 296 -11.71 14.44 1.84
CA GLU A 296 -10.75 15.52 1.63
C GLU A 296 -9.41 14.98 1.14
N HIS A 297 -8.85 13.96 1.81
CA HIS A 297 -7.57 13.38 1.44
C HIS A 297 -7.59 12.80 0.01
N VAL A 298 -8.59 11.97 -0.28
CA VAL A 298 -8.74 11.24 -1.57
C VAL A 298 -9.00 12.19 -2.73
N HIS A 299 -9.75 13.28 -2.52
CA HIS A 299 -10.15 14.20 -3.58
C HIS A 299 -9.22 15.39 -3.78
N ARG A 300 -8.40 15.77 -2.78
CA ARG A 300 -7.61 17.01 -2.77
C ARG A 300 -6.88 17.28 -4.08
N PHE A 301 -6.00 16.36 -4.51
CA PHE A 301 -5.18 16.57 -5.70
C PHE A 301 -6.03 16.69 -6.97
N VAL A 302 -7.04 15.84 -7.12
CA VAL A 302 -7.92 15.87 -8.30
C VAL A 302 -8.80 17.14 -8.32
N LEU A 303 -9.28 17.61 -7.17
CA LEU A 303 -10.01 18.86 -7.07
C LEU A 303 -9.12 20.08 -7.30
N GLU A 304 -7.83 20.02 -6.95
CA GLU A 304 -6.85 21.05 -7.34
C GLU A 304 -6.68 21.10 -8.87
N LEU A 305 -6.60 19.95 -9.55
CA LEU A 305 -6.55 19.90 -11.02
C LEU A 305 -7.82 20.53 -11.64
N VAL A 306 -8.99 20.25 -11.07
CA VAL A 306 -10.27 20.85 -11.51
C VAL A 306 -10.26 22.36 -11.25
N GLY A 307 -9.89 22.79 -10.04
CA GLY A 307 -9.89 24.19 -9.62
C GLY A 307 -8.92 25.06 -10.42
N ASN A 308 -7.80 24.49 -10.84
CA ASN A 308 -6.81 25.16 -11.70
C ASN A 308 -7.16 25.08 -13.20
N GLY A 309 -8.26 24.44 -13.57
CA GLY A 309 -8.68 24.27 -14.96
C GLY A 309 -7.79 23.35 -15.78
N VAL A 310 -6.97 22.51 -15.13
CA VAL A 310 -6.12 21.50 -15.79
C VAL A 310 -6.99 20.37 -16.36
N VAL A 311 -8.00 19.94 -15.60
CA VAL A 311 -9.05 19.04 -16.06
C VAL A 311 -10.41 19.74 -16.00
N SER A 312 -11.27 19.49 -16.98
CA SER A 312 -12.56 20.15 -17.12
C SER A 312 -13.72 19.38 -16.49
N GLY A 313 -13.48 18.17 -15.99
CA GLY A 313 -14.48 17.41 -15.25
C GLY A 313 -13.97 16.04 -14.84
N LEU A 314 -14.79 15.35 -14.05
CA LEU A 314 -14.52 14.01 -13.55
C LEU A 314 -15.58 13.02 -14.03
N ARG A 315 -15.15 11.82 -14.41
CA ARG A 315 -15.99 10.62 -14.47
C ARG A 315 -15.72 9.84 -13.20
N ILE A 316 -16.75 9.61 -12.40
CA ILE A 316 -16.63 8.88 -11.13
C ILE A 316 -16.82 7.39 -11.41
N ASP A 317 -15.81 6.59 -11.05
CA ASP A 317 -15.90 5.14 -11.09
C ASP A 317 -16.76 4.61 -9.95
N HIS A 318 -17.66 3.69 -10.28
CA HIS A 318 -18.45 2.90 -9.33
C HIS A 318 -19.10 3.70 -8.18
N ILE A 319 -20.03 4.59 -8.55
CA ILE A 319 -20.84 5.40 -7.62
C ILE A 319 -21.86 4.58 -6.81
#